data_AF-A0A250JKF8-F1
#
_entry.id   AF-A0A250JKF8-F1
#
_cell.length_a   1.000
_cell.length_b   1.000
_cell.length_c   1.000
_cell.angle_alpha   90.00
_cell.angle_beta   90.00
_cell.angle_gamma   90.00
#
_symmetry.space_group_name_H-M   'P 1'
#
loop_
_entity.id
_entity.type
_entity.pdbx_description
1 polymer ?
#
loop_
_entity_poly.entity_id
_entity_poly.type
_entity_poly.pdbx_seq_one_letter_code
_entity_poly.pdbx_strand_id
1 'polypeptide(L)'
;MSGESQREWKTSERDPDATKGWQVGTVLLVTLLLFTAFVWVTWKQLQAREWHLNPEGPSEPPALEQPEINIVNTGPFPLDTRAYDEKNAQAEQLHGYGWVDRDAGVVRMPIEWGIERVVGGARRDGGSP
;
A
#
# COMPACT_ATOMS: atom_id res chain seq x y z
N MET A 1 48.85 6.58 64.82
CA MET A 1 47.81 6.51 63.78
C MET A 1 48.49 6.53 62.43
N SER A 2 48.65 5.39 61.77
CA SER A 2 48.80 5.34 60.31
C SER A 2 48.61 3.89 59.89
N GLY A 3 47.44 3.60 59.32
CA GLY A 3 47.10 2.31 58.73
C GLY A 3 46.76 2.58 57.28
N GLU A 4 47.77 2.66 56.42
CA GLU A 4 47.57 2.66 54.98
C GLU A 4 47.58 1.21 54.50
N SER A 5 46.38 0.63 54.37
CA SER A 5 46.19 -0.63 53.67
C SER A 5 46.55 -0.42 52.20
N GLN A 6 47.70 -0.94 51.76
CA GLN A 6 48.02 -1.00 50.35
C GLN A 6 46.95 -1.79 49.61
N ARG A 7 46.15 -1.10 48.80
CA ARG A 7 45.24 -1.76 47.86
C ARG A 7 46.08 -2.25 46.69
N GLU A 8 46.45 -3.52 46.77
CA GLU A 8 47.08 -4.25 45.69
C GLU A 8 46.05 -4.43 44.56
N TRP A 9 46.18 -3.61 43.52
CA TRP A 9 45.37 -3.73 42.32
C TRP A 9 45.80 -5.00 41.59
N LYS A 10 45.10 -6.12 41.81
CA LYS A 10 45.23 -7.31 40.96
C LYS A 10 44.90 -6.89 39.54
N THR A 11 45.92 -6.82 38.70
CA THR A 11 45.75 -6.67 37.25
C THR A 11 45.03 -7.92 36.80
N SER A 12 43.87 -7.78 36.14
CA SER A 12 43.09 -8.93 35.66
C SER A 12 43.98 -9.78 34.77
N GLU A 13 44.41 -10.93 35.29
CA GLU A 13 45.18 -11.91 34.54
C GLU A 13 44.34 -12.32 33.33
N ARG A 14 44.87 -12.04 32.14
CA ARG A 14 44.13 -12.20 30.88
C ARG A 14 43.93 -13.70 30.69
N ASP A 15 42.69 -14.14 30.85
CA ASP A 15 42.27 -15.53 30.71
C ASP A 15 42.81 -16.11 29.37
N PRO A 16 43.66 -17.15 29.40
CA PRO A 16 44.20 -17.78 28.19
C PRO A 16 43.13 -18.48 27.36
N ASP A 17 41.92 -18.71 27.92
CA ASP A 17 40.74 -19.16 27.19
C ASP A 17 39.95 -18.01 26.54
N ALA A 18 40.57 -16.83 26.41
CA ALA A 18 40.13 -15.78 25.49
C ALA A 18 40.02 -16.37 24.09
N THR A 19 38.80 -16.78 23.72
CA THR A 19 38.40 -17.36 22.44
C THR A 19 39.32 -16.90 21.32
N LYS A 20 40.05 -17.84 20.70
CA LYS A 20 41.09 -17.57 19.70
C LYS A 20 40.57 -16.49 18.76
N GLY A 21 41.10 -15.27 18.83
CA GLY A 21 40.52 -14.10 18.16
C GLY A 21 40.32 -14.29 16.65
N TRP A 22 41.09 -15.21 16.05
CA TRP A 22 40.92 -15.66 14.68
C TRP A 22 39.58 -16.36 14.40
N GLN A 23 39.03 -17.13 15.33
CA GLN A 23 37.70 -17.74 15.20
C GLN A 23 36.61 -16.66 15.14
N VAL A 24 36.68 -15.65 16.01
CA VAL A 24 35.75 -14.52 16.01
C VAL A 24 35.87 -13.74 14.71
N GLY A 25 37.11 -13.44 14.27
CA GLY A 25 37.35 -12.78 12.98
C GLY A 25 36.82 -13.58 11.78
N THR A 26 36.97 -14.91 11.81
CA THR A 26 36.45 -15.79 10.75
C THR A 26 34.92 -15.79 10.74
N VAL A 27 34.28 -15.90 11.90
CA VAL A 27 32.82 -15.83 12.01
C VAL A 27 32.30 -14.51 11.47
N LEU A 28 32.89 -13.38 11.88
CA LEU A 28 32.51 -12.04 11.39
C LEU A 28 32.67 -11.89 9.89
N LEU A 29 33.77 -12.42 9.33
CA LEU A 29 34.01 -12.36 7.89
C LEU A 29 32.98 -13.21 7.12
N VAL A 30 32.66 -14.41 7.63
CA VAL A 30 31.65 -15.27 7.02
C VAL A 30 30.27 -14.65 7.09
N THR A 31 29.83 -14.11 8.23
CA THR A 31 28.53 -13.43 8.32
C THR A 31 28.47 -12.19 7.46
N LEU A 32 29.55 -11.41 7.37
CA LEU A 32 29.61 -10.26 6.47
C LEU A 32 29.43 -10.69 5.01
N LEU A 33 30.15 -11.72 4.57
CA LEU A 33 30.03 -12.25 3.20
C LEU A 33 28.62 -12.78 2.90
N LEU A 34 28.02 -13.51 3.83
CA LEU A 34 26.64 -14.00 3.68
C LEU A 34 25.64 -12.85 3.57
N PHE A 35 25.78 -11.82 4.41
CA PHE A 35 24.95 -10.63 4.36
C PHE A 35 25.11 -9.89 3.03
N THR A 36 26.34 -9.68 2.57
CA THR A 36 26.62 -9.03 1.28
C THR A 36 26.03 -9.83 0.12
N ALA A 37 26.18 -11.16 0.12
CA ALA A 37 25.60 -12.02 -0.90
C ALA A 37 24.07 -11.95 -0.90
N PHE A 38 23.45 -11.94 0.28
CA PHE A 38 22.00 -11.82 0.42
C PHE A 38 21.46 -10.48 -0.14
N VAL A 39 22.11 -9.36 0.20
CA VAL A 39 21.77 -8.04 -0.34
C VAL A 39 21.93 -8.02 -1.86
N TRP A 40 23.00 -8.62 -2.39
CA TRP A 40 23.23 -8.67 -3.82
C TRP A 40 22.18 -9.50 -4.57
N VAL A 41 21.81 -10.66 -4.03
CA VAL A 41 20.77 -11.53 -4.61
C VAL A 41 19.41 -10.85 -4.58
N THR A 42 19.02 -10.24 -3.46
CA THR A 42 17.73 -9.53 -3.35
C THR A 42 17.68 -8.33 -4.29
N TRP A 43 18.77 -7.56 -4.41
CA TRP A 43 18.87 -6.48 -5.38
C TRP A 43 18.75 -6.98 -6.83
N LYS A 44 19.47 -8.05 -7.20
CA LYS A 44 19.36 -8.66 -8.53
C LYS A 44 17.95 -9.17 -8.83
N GLN A 45 17.29 -9.76 -7.83
CA GLN A 45 15.92 -10.22 -7.97
C GLN A 45 14.94 -9.05 -8.17
N LEU A 46 15.12 -7.95 -7.43
CA LEU A 46 14.33 -6.74 -7.61
C LEU A 46 14.52 -6.17 -9.01
N GLN A 47 15.76 -6.01 -9.46
CA GLN A 47 16.09 -5.54 -10.82
C GLN A 47 15.49 -6.43 -11.91
N ALA A 48 15.56 -7.76 -11.74
CA ALA A 48 14.94 -8.68 -12.67
C ALA A 48 13.42 -8.49 -12.73
N ARG A 49 12.75 -8.34 -11.58
CA ARG A 49 11.29 -8.09 -11.53
C ARG A 49 10.93 -6.76 -12.18
N GLU A 50 11.71 -5.72 -11.91
CA GLU A 50 11.49 -4.38 -12.47
C GLU A 50 11.63 -4.39 -14.00
N TRP A 51 12.60 -5.14 -14.54
CA TRP A 51 12.74 -5.35 -15.99
C TRP A 51 11.58 -6.12 -16.62
N HIS A 52 10.98 -7.09 -15.90
CA HIS A 52 9.81 -7.82 -16.40
C HIS A 52 8.52 -6.99 -16.33
N LEU A 53 8.41 -6.08 -15.36
CA LEU A 53 7.23 -5.24 -15.14
C LEU A 53 7.25 -3.95 -15.96
N ASN A 54 8.43 -3.36 -16.18
CA ASN A 54 8.65 -2.14 -16.95
C ASN A 54 9.75 -2.35 -18.01
N PRO A 55 9.46 -3.06 -19.11
CA PRO A 55 10.43 -3.29 -20.18
C PRO A 55 10.87 -2.01 -20.90
N GLU A 56 10.10 -0.92 -20.78
CA GLU A 56 10.38 0.38 -21.40
C GLU A 56 11.23 1.33 -20.53
N GLY A 57 11.63 0.89 -19.32
CA GLY A 57 12.40 1.69 -18.36
C GLY A 57 11.52 2.48 -17.39
N PRO A 58 12.11 3.30 -16.49
CA PRO A 58 11.34 4.13 -15.57
C PRO A 58 10.48 5.08 -16.40
N SER A 59 9.16 4.87 -16.40
CA SER A 59 8.22 5.80 -17.00
C SER A 59 8.38 7.13 -16.29
N GLU A 60 8.88 8.15 -16.99
CA GLU A 60 8.86 9.52 -16.46
C GLU A 60 7.43 9.83 -16.06
N PRO A 61 7.17 10.21 -14.79
CA PRO A 61 5.82 10.59 -14.39
C PRO A 61 5.37 11.73 -15.31
N PRO A 62 4.16 11.65 -15.89
CA PRO A 62 3.68 12.67 -16.79
C PRO A 62 3.82 14.04 -16.12
N ALA A 63 4.41 15.00 -16.83
CA ALA A 63 4.58 16.35 -16.33
C ALA A 63 3.20 16.89 -15.94
N LEU A 64 2.97 17.02 -14.63
CA LEU A 64 1.73 17.56 -14.09
C LEU A 64 1.70 19.04 -14.47
N GLU A 65 0.95 19.40 -15.51
CA GLU A 65 0.75 20.80 -15.90
C GLU A 65 -0.04 21.60 -14.85
N GLN A 66 -0.52 20.96 -13.78
CA GLN A 66 -1.22 21.60 -12.68
C GLN A 66 -0.73 21.02 -11.35
N PRO A 67 0.04 21.79 -10.56
CA PRO A 67 0.23 21.46 -9.16
C PRO A 67 -1.08 21.75 -8.44
N GLU A 68 -1.51 20.81 -7.61
CA GLU A 68 -2.46 21.08 -6.51
C GLU A 68 -3.96 21.16 -6.90
N ILE A 69 -4.61 20.00 -6.98
CA ILE A 69 -6.02 19.92 -6.56
C ILE A 69 -6.00 19.31 -5.16
N ASN A 70 -6.25 20.18 -4.17
CA ASN A 70 -6.36 19.87 -2.74
C ASN A 70 -5.01 19.74 -1.99
N ILE A 71 -4.93 20.35 -0.82
CA ILE A 71 -3.72 20.67 -0.03
C ILE A 71 -3.17 19.41 0.68
N VAL A 72 -2.96 18.34 -0.07
CA VAL A 72 -2.42 17.08 0.44
C VAL A 72 -1.40 16.56 -0.55
N ASN A 73 -0.13 16.52 -0.12
CA ASN A 73 0.93 15.75 -0.77
C ASN A 73 0.54 14.28 -0.74
N THR A 74 -0.22 13.85 -1.73
CA THR A 74 -0.63 12.46 -1.88
C THR A 74 0.31 11.87 -2.91
N GLY A 75 1.12 10.88 -2.51
CA GLY A 75 1.91 10.12 -3.46
C GLY A 75 1.00 9.54 -4.55
N PRO A 76 1.47 9.35 -5.79
CA PRO A 76 0.66 8.79 -6.86
C PRO A 76 0.29 7.34 -6.48
N PHE A 77 -0.90 7.16 -5.94
CA PHE A 77 -1.49 5.84 -5.83
C PHE A 77 -1.95 5.42 -7.23
N PRO A 78 -1.78 4.15 -7.63
CA PRO A 78 -2.42 3.64 -8.83
C PRO A 78 -3.92 3.92 -8.70
N LEU A 79 -4.46 4.68 -9.65
CA LEU A 79 -5.86 5.06 -9.66
C LEU A 79 -6.70 3.79 -9.80
N ASP A 80 -7.33 3.35 -8.72
CA ASP A 80 -8.28 2.25 -8.78
C ASP A 80 -9.56 2.75 -9.48
N THR A 81 -9.68 2.45 -10.78
CA THR A 81 -10.80 2.88 -11.60
C THR A 81 -12.07 2.08 -11.34
N ARG A 82 -12.01 0.97 -10.59
CA ARG A 82 -13.15 0.07 -10.40
C ARG A 82 -14.34 0.78 -9.76
N ALA A 83 -14.09 1.64 -8.78
CA ALA A 83 -15.14 2.43 -8.15
C ALA A 83 -15.80 3.43 -9.12
N TYR A 84 -15.02 4.02 -10.04
CA TYR A 84 -15.55 4.90 -11.08
C TYR A 84 -16.35 4.13 -12.13
N ASP A 85 -15.88 2.95 -12.52
CA ASP A 85 -16.56 2.07 -13.47
C ASP A 85 -17.89 1.57 -12.90
N GLU A 86 -17.91 1.16 -11.63
CA GLU A 86 -19.13 0.75 -10.92
C GLU A 86 -20.12 1.91 -10.77
N LYS A 87 -19.64 3.11 -10.43
CA LYS A 87 -20.48 4.31 -10.36
C LYS A 87 -21.09 4.63 -11.72
N ASN A 88 -20.32 4.57 -12.79
CA ASN A 88 -20.79 4.88 -14.14
C ASN A 88 -21.79 3.84 -14.64
N ALA A 89 -21.56 2.55 -14.36
CA ALA A 89 -22.50 1.49 -14.68
C ALA A 89 -23.84 1.65 -13.94
N GLN A 90 -23.82 2.09 -12.67
CA GLN A 90 -25.02 2.41 -11.92
C GLN A 90 -25.74 3.64 -12.49
N ALA A 91 -25.00 4.68 -12.86
CA ALA A 91 -25.58 5.89 -13.46
C ALA A 91 -26.29 5.57 -14.78
N GLU A 92 -25.62 4.84 -15.70
CA GLU A 92 -26.21 4.42 -16.98
C GLU A 92 -27.50 3.62 -16.77
N GLN A 93 -27.49 2.76 -15.77
CA GLN A 93 -28.66 1.99 -15.33
C GLN A 93 -29.82 2.86 -14.81
N LEU A 94 -29.55 3.96 -14.10
CA LEU A 94 -30.57 4.87 -13.58
C LEU A 94 -31.22 5.74 -14.68
N HIS A 95 -30.44 6.10 -15.69
CA HIS A 95 -30.87 6.95 -16.81
C HIS A 95 -31.55 6.14 -17.94
N GLY A 96 -31.42 4.81 -17.93
CA GLY A 96 -31.98 3.92 -18.94
C GLY A 96 -33.34 3.32 -18.57
N TYR A 97 -34.12 2.95 -19.60
CA TYR A 97 -35.23 2.03 -19.43
C TYR A 97 -34.70 0.61 -19.16
N GLY A 98 -35.41 -0.16 -18.34
CA GLY A 98 -35.01 -1.53 -18.02
C GLY A 98 -36.19 -2.48 -17.85
N TRP A 99 -35.87 -3.69 -17.42
CA TRP A 99 -36.81 -4.79 -17.32
C TRP A 99 -37.99 -4.47 -16.40
N VAL A 100 -39.16 -4.96 -16.80
CA VAL A 100 -40.43 -4.84 -16.08
C VAL A 100 -40.68 -6.15 -15.35
N ASP A 101 -40.85 -6.10 -14.03
CA ASP A 101 -41.36 -7.22 -13.26
C ASP A 101 -42.89 -7.12 -13.24
N ARG A 102 -43.54 -7.94 -14.08
CA ARG A 102 -45.00 -7.95 -14.20
C ARG A 102 -45.69 -8.54 -12.99
N ASP A 103 -45.05 -9.48 -12.29
CA ASP A 103 -45.63 -10.14 -11.13
C ASP A 103 -45.55 -9.24 -9.89
N ALA A 104 -44.48 -8.44 -9.77
CA ALA A 104 -44.35 -7.42 -8.74
C ALA A 104 -45.03 -6.07 -9.07
N GLY A 105 -45.53 -5.88 -10.29
CA GLY A 105 -46.11 -4.62 -10.75
C GLY A 105 -45.14 -3.44 -10.80
N VAL A 106 -43.83 -3.72 -10.92
CA VAL A 106 -42.77 -2.70 -10.89
C VAL A 106 -42.20 -2.48 -12.29
N VAL A 107 -42.31 -1.24 -12.77
CA VAL A 107 -41.70 -0.79 -14.03
C VAL A 107 -40.46 0.03 -13.73
N ARG A 108 -39.32 -0.32 -14.35
CA ARG A 108 -38.12 0.52 -14.30
C ARG A 108 -38.23 1.65 -15.32
N MET A 109 -38.30 2.87 -14.83
CA MET A 109 -38.37 4.11 -15.62
C MET A 109 -37.13 4.97 -15.33
N PRO A 110 -36.66 5.78 -16.30
CA PRO A 110 -35.55 6.71 -16.10
C PRO A 110 -35.81 7.61 -14.90
N ILE A 111 -34.74 7.89 -14.15
CA ILE A 111 -34.84 8.63 -12.89
C ILE A 111 -35.39 10.04 -13.07
N GLU A 112 -35.19 10.68 -14.23
CA GLU A 112 -35.71 12.02 -14.54
C GLU A 112 -37.23 12.07 -14.42
N TRP A 113 -37.90 11.04 -14.92
CA TRP A 113 -39.35 10.94 -14.90
C TRP A 113 -39.85 10.64 -13.48
N GLY A 114 -39.05 9.95 -12.69
CA GLY A 114 -39.31 9.71 -11.27
C GLY A 114 -39.19 11.00 -10.46
N ILE A 115 -38.15 11.79 -10.72
CA ILE A 115 -37.93 13.11 -10.13
C ILE A 115 -39.08 14.05 -10.49
N GLU A 116 -39.46 14.12 -11.77
CA GLU A 116 -40.56 14.97 -12.24
C GLU A 116 -41.88 14.62 -11.54
N ARG A 117 -42.18 13.32 -11.37
CA ARG A 117 -43.36 12.87 -10.61
C ARG A 117 -43.33 13.32 -9.15
N VAL A 118 -42.20 13.15 -8.46
CA VAL A 118 -42.07 13.50 -7.04
C VAL A 118 -42.18 15.02 -6.85
N VAL A 119 -41.51 15.80 -7.72
CA VAL A 119 -41.56 17.27 -7.70
C VAL A 119 -42.96 17.77 -8.06
N GLY A 120 -43.66 17.09 -8.99
CA GLY A 120 -45.05 17.34 -9.34
C GLY A 120 -46.07 16.94 -8.26
N GLY A 121 -45.62 16.53 -7.07
CA GLY A 121 -46.49 16.22 -5.93
C GLY A 121 -47.00 14.78 -5.90
N ALA A 122 -46.60 13.91 -6.83
CA ALA A 122 -46.88 12.48 -6.76
C ALA A 122 -45.91 11.81 -5.78
N ARG A 123 -46.02 12.14 -4.50
CA ARG A 123 -45.36 11.38 -3.43
C ARG A 123 -46.10 10.05 -3.33
N ARG A 124 -45.34 8.95 -3.31
CA ARG A 124 -45.90 7.61 -3.17
C ARG A 124 -46.49 7.48 -1.77
N ASP A 125 -47.82 7.52 -1.67
CA ASP A 125 -48.53 7.07 -0.47
C ASP A 125 -48.22 5.58 -0.33
N GLY A 126 -47.56 5.19 0.76
CA GLY A 126 -47.22 3.80 1.03
C GLY A 126 -48.47 2.97 1.27
N GLY A 127 -49.12 2.52 0.20
CA GLY A 127 -50.24 1.58 0.22
C GLY A 127 -49.78 0.20 -0.24
N SER A 128 -49.62 -0.70 0.72
CA SER A 128 -49.72 -2.14 0.46
C SER A 128 -51.19 -2.55 0.60
N PRO A 129 -51.76 -3.41 -0.26
CA PRO A 129 -52.80 -4.34 0.17
C PRO A 129 -52.19 -5.48 1.01
#